data_AF-A0A4S8JBH2-F1
#
_entry.id   AF-A0A4S8JBH2-F1
#
_cell.length_a   1.000
_cell.length_b   1.000
_cell.length_c   1.000
_cell.angle_alpha   90.00
_cell.angle_beta   90.00
_cell.angle_gamma   90.00
#
_symmetry.space_group_name_H-M   'P 1'
#
loop_
_entity.id
_entity.type
_entity.pdbx_description
1 polymer ?
#
loop_
_entity_poly.entity_id
_entity_poly.type
_entity_poly.pdbx_seq_one_letter_code
_entity_poly.pdbx_strand_id
1 'polypeptide(L)'
;MSEVAGGSLPRSDSSVAMESSPPSSSTSSPPPSPSDGPRRLTVTQLEQLKVEEEVFEIYRILRGIAPHTQSFMLELWRDTHIEFLTRGLGLLGPSYHVLDANRPWLCYWIIHSIALLGEPLHSELEDSVVEFLSHCEV
;
A
#
# COMPACT_ATOMS: atom_id res chain seq x y z
N MET A 1 69.32 -23.53 14.34
CA MET A 1 69.16 -24.26 15.63
C MET A 1 67.69 -24.23 15.97
N SER A 2 66.91 -25.30 15.89
CA SER A 2 67.18 -26.69 15.53
C SER A 2 65.95 -27.30 14.87
N GLU A 3 66.20 -28.30 14.04
CA GLU A 3 65.27 -29.22 13.42
C GLU A 3 64.63 -30.22 14.41
N VAL A 4 63.72 -31.01 13.82
CA VAL A 4 63.35 -32.42 14.09
C VAL A 4 62.02 -32.59 14.83
N ALA A 5 61.12 -33.53 14.51
CA ALA A 5 60.68 -34.30 13.33
C ALA A 5 59.63 -35.30 13.87
N GLY A 6 58.80 -35.86 12.98
CA GLY A 6 58.00 -37.07 13.23
C GLY A 6 56.51 -36.81 13.08
N GLY A 7 55.80 -37.20 12.02
CA GLY A 7 56.02 -38.31 11.10
C GLY A 7 55.32 -39.56 11.60
N SER A 8 54.12 -39.87 11.08
CA SER A 8 53.66 -41.21 10.63
C SER A 8 52.13 -41.29 10.44
N LEU A 9 51.72 -41.38 9.17
CA LEU A 9 50.66 -42.30 8.69
C LEU A 9 51.39 -43.37 7.84
N PRO A 10 50.82 -44.54 7.48
CA PRO A 10 49.42 -44.99 7.59
C PRO A 10 49.28 -46.43 8.16
N ARG A 11 48.05 -46.91 8.38
CA ARG A 11 47.77 -48.35 8.39
C ARG A 11 46.64 -48.66 7.42
N SER A 12 47.03 -49.35 6.36
CA SER A 12 46.17 -50.03 5.42
C SER A 12 45.61 -51.29 6.08
N ASP A 13 44.30 -51.47 6.04
CA ASP A 13 43.70 -52.80 6.08
C ASP A 13 42.74 -52.92 4.90
N SER A 14 43.13 -53.79 3.98
CA SER A 14 42.35 -54.20 2.82
C SER A 14 41.34 -55.26 3.27
N SER A 15 40.06 -55.00 3.05
CA SER A 15 39.02 -56.02 3.08
C SER A 15 38.08 -55.75 1.91
N VAL A 16 38.19 -56.59 0.89
CA VAL A 16 37.36 -56.58 -0.31
C VAL A 16 35.96 -57.05 0.07
N ALA A 17 34.96 -56.20 -0.09
CA ALA A 17 33.55 -56.60 -0.15
C ALA A 17 33.01 -56.19 -1.53
N MET A 18 32.69 -57.19 -2.34
CA MET A 18 31.81 -57.01 -3.51
C MET A 18 30.41 -56.75 -3.00
N GLU A 19 29.83 -55.58 -3.28
CA GLU A 19 28.37 -55.45 -3.22
C GLU A 19 27.86 -54.48 -4.28
N SER A 20 27.17 -55.09 -5.25
CA SER A 20 26.20 -54.59 -6.24
C SER A 20 26.16 -53.10 -6.58
N SER A 21 26.52 -52.78 -7.83
CA SER A 21 26.07 -51.56 -8.51
C SER A 21 24.54 -51.47 -8.49
N PRO A 22 23.93 -50.31 -8.18
CA PRO A 22 22.50 -50.12 -8.35
C PRO A 22 22.17 -50.12 -9.85
N PRO A 23 20.98 -50.59 -10.27
CA PRO A 23 20.59 -50.53 -11.66
C PRO A 23 20.50 -49.06 -12.08
N SER A 24 21.10 -48.74 -13.22
CA SER A 24 21.00 -47.45 -13.89
C SER A 24 19.52 -47.12 -14.05
N SER A 25 19.00 -46.30 -13.14
CA SER A 25 17.67 -45.74 -13.25
C SER A 25 17.76 -44.74 -14.39
N SER A 26 17.35 -45.15 -15.59
CA SER A 26 17.07 -44.23 -16.67
C SER A 26 15.85 -43.41 -16.25
N THR A 27 16.08 -42.39 -15.42
CA THR A 27 15.09 -41.37 -15.15
C THR A 27 14.98 -40.58 -16.44
N SER A 28 14.03 -40.93 -17.29
CA SER A 28 13.57 -40.02 -18.32
C SER A 28 12.97 -38.83 -17.60
N SER A 29 13.77 -37.80 -17.34
CA SER A 29 13.25 -36.51 -16.91
C SER A 29 12.17 -36.11 -17.91
N PRO A 30 10.96 -35.73 -17.46
CA PRO A 30 9.97 -35.22 -18.39
C PRO A 30 10.59 -34.02 -19.14
N PRO A 31 10.29 -33.86 -20.43
CA PRO A 31 10.78 -32.72 -21.18
C PRO A 31 10.38 -31.43 -20.45
N PRO A 32 11.24 -30.39 -20.43
CA PRO A 32 10.85 -29.11 -19.87
C PRO A 32 9.54 -28.71 -20.53
N SER A 33 8.52 -28.44 -19.71
CA SER A 33 7.23 -27.99 -20.18
C SER A 33 7.46 -26.80 -21.12
N PRO A 34 6.79 -26.75 -22.29
CA PRO A 34 7.05 -25.72 -23.28
C PRO A 34 6.74 -24.37 -22.63
N SER A 35 7.82 -23.63 -22.35
CA SER A 35 7.84 -22.19 -22.15
C SER A 35 6.67 -21.67 -21.33
N ASP A 36 6.85 -21.56 -20.01
CA ASP A 36 6.18 -20.49 -19.28
C ASP A 36 6.70 -19.20 -19.91
N GLY A 37 5.99 -18.71 -20.94
CA GLY A 37 6.31 -17.45 -21.61
C GLY A 37 6.36 -16.35 -20.55
N PRO A 38 7.02 -15.21 -20.82
CA PRO A 38 7.09 -14.13 -19.85
C PRO A 38 5.69 -13.85 -19.31
N ARG A 39 5.53 -13.99 -17.99
CA ARG A 39 4.24 -13.93 -17.31
C ARG A 39 3.56 -12.61 -17.66
N ARG A 40 2.55 -12.67 -18.53
CA ARG A 40 1.84 -11.46 -18.94
C ARG A 40 0.98 -11.00 -17.77
N LEU A 41 1.28 -9.83 -17.26
CA LEU A 41 0.51 -9.23 -16.19
C LEU A 41 -0.93 -8.96 -16.64
N THR A 42 -1.87 -9.13 -15.72
CA THR A 42 -3.25 -8.72 -15.92
C THR A 42 -3.37 -7.20 -15.85
N VAL A 43 -4.48 -6.66 -16.35
CA VAL A 43 -4.77 -5.21 -16.23
C VAL A 43 -4.74 -4.79 -14.75
N THR A 44 -5.36 -5.55 -13.85
CA THR A 44 -5.33 -5.26 -12.40
C THR A 44 -3.91 -5.21 -11.83
N GLN A 45 -3.03 -6.14 -12.25
CA GLN A 45 -1.64 -6.12 -11.80
C GLN A 45 -0.88 -4.90 -12.33
N LEU A 46 -1.13 -4.52 -13.58
CA LEU A 46 -0.53 -3.32 -14.16
C LEU A 46 -0.99 -2.05 -13.46
N GLU A 47 -2.29 -1.90 -13.19
CA GLU A 47 -2.81 -0.73 -12.45
C GLU A 47 -2.31 -0.70 -11.00
N GLN A 48 -2.21 -1.85 -10.34
CA GLN A 48 -1.64 -1.95 -8.98
C GLN A 48 -0.18 -1.49 -8.96
N LEU A 49 0.64 -1.91 -9.94
CA LEU A 49 2.04 -1.49 -10.02
C LEU A 49 2.19 0.02 -10.21
N LYS A 50 1.31 0.65 -11.00
CA LYS A 50 1.32 2.12 -11.16
C LYS A 50 1.05 2.83 -9.84
N VAL A 51 0.02 2.39 -9.10
CA VAL A 51 -0.32 2.97 -7.79
C VAL A 51 0.82 2.73 -6.79
N GLU A 52 1.43 1.53 -6.79
CA GLU A 52 2.58 1.22 -5.94
C GLU A 52 3.76 2.14 -6.23
N GLU A 53 4.06 2.42 -7.50
CA GLU A 53 5.13 3.33 -7.89
C GLU A 53 4.86 4.76 -7.42
N GLU A 54 3.64 5.29 -7.64
CA GLU A 54 3.25 6.63 -7.18
C GLU A 54 3.32 6.77 -5.66
N VAL A 55 2.79 5.80 -4.92
CA VAL A 55 2.79 5.80 -3.45
C VAL A 55 4.20 5.60 -2.90
N PHE A 56 5.02 4.76 -3.54
CA PHE A 56 6.42 4.55 -3.16
C PHE A 56 7.21 5.86 -3.19
N GLU A 57 6.98 6.70 -4.19
CA GLU A 57 7.63 8.00 -4.28
C GLU A 57 7.25 8.95 -3.13
N ILE A 58 5.99 8.94 -2.69
CA ILE A 58 5.54 9.69 -1.50
C ILE A 58 6.30 9.22 -0.26
N TYR A 59 6.39 7.91 -0.04
CA TYR A 59 7.13 7.34 1.10
C TYR A 59 8.63 7.61 1.02
N ARG A 60 9.21 7.57 -0.18
CA ARG A 60 10.63 7.87 -0.42
C ARG A 60 10.96 9.30 -0.01
N ILE A 61 10.11 10.26 -0.40
CA ILE A 61 10.23 11.67 0.00
C ILE A 61 10.10 11.79 1.53
N LEU A 62 9.03 11.23 2.11
CA LEU A 62 8.79 11.31 3.55
C LEU A 62 9.95 10.73 4.38
N ARG A 63 10.56 9.63 3.93
CA ARG A 63 11.72 9.00 4.60
C ARG A 63 13.02 9.79 4.43
N GLY A 64 13.14 10.59 3.37
CA GLY A 64 14.36 11.32 3.01
C GLY A 64 14.52 12.69 3.65
N ILE A 65 13.45 13.26 4.22
CA ILE A 65 13.47 14.59 4.86
C ILE A 65 13.76 14.51 6.36
N ALA A 66 14.14 15.63 6.96
CA ALA A 66 14.47 15.71 8.38
C ALA A 66 13.24 15.42 9.29
N PRO A 67 13.42 14.83 10.49
CA PRO A 67 12.30 14.40 11.35
C PRO A 67 11.29 15.50 11.68
N HIS A 68 11.74 16.74 11.89
CA HIS A 68 10.84 17.88 12.14
C HIS A 68 9.95 18.18 10.92
N THR A 69 10.51 18.09 9.71
CA THR A 69 9.76 18.24 8.46
C THR A 69 8.77 17.09 8.26
N GLN A 70 9.14 15.87 8.63
CA GLN A 70 8.21 14.72 8.61
C GLN A 70 7.02 14.96 9.52
N SER A 71 7.27 15.44 10.75
CA SER A 71 6.20 15.75 11.72
C SER A 71 5.23 16.77 11.16
N PHE A 72 5.72 17.83 10.51
CA PHE A 72 4.89 18.85 9.87
C PHE A 72 4.09 18.30 8.67
N MET A 73 4.70 17.46 7.83
CA MET A 73 4.02 16.86 6.68
C MET A 73 2.93 15.85 7.06
N LEU A 74 3.07 15.20 8.22
CA LEU A 74 2.11 14.23 8.74
C LEU A 74 1.07 14.87 9.67
N GLU A 75 1.21 16.16 9.96
CA GLU A 75 0.23 16.90 10.76
C GLU A 75 -1.10 17.02 10.01
N LEU A 76 -2.21 16.82 10.71
CA LEU A 76 -3.53 17.04 10.16
C LEU A 76 -3.81 18.54 10.08
N TRP A 77 -3.94 19.09 8.87
CA TRP A 77 -4.17 20.51 8.64
C TRP A 77 -5.62 20.90 8.90
N ARG A 78 -6.01 20.86 10.18
CA ARG A 78 -7.40 21.02 10.63
C ARG A 78 -8.07 22.27 10.09
N ASP A 79 -7.41 23.42 10.19
CA ASP A 79 -8.00 24.71 9.81
C ASP A 79 -8.26 24.79 8.30
N THR A 80 -7.33 24.26 7.50
CA THR A 80 -7.50 24.16 6.05
C THR A 80 -8.68 23.26 5.66
N HIS A 81 -8.86 22.14 6.36
CA HIS A 81 -10.00 21.26 6.14
C HIS A 81 -11.31 21.92 6.56
N ILE A 82 -11.36 22.60 7.71
CA ILE A 82 -12.55 23.33 8.18
C ILE A 82 -12.94 24.44 7.19
N GLU A 83 -11.96 25.21 6.69
CA GLU A 83 -12.21 26.26 5.69
C GLU A 83 -12.82 25.67 4.40
N PHE A 84 -12.22 24.60 3.89
CA PHE A 84 -12.72 23.90 2.70
C PHE A 84 -14.15 23.40 2.89
N LEU A 85 -14.43 22.76 4.03
CA LEU A 85 -15.73 22.18 4.37
C LEU A 85 -16.81 23.27 4.54
N THR A 86 -16.50 24.31 5.29
CA THR A 86 -17.44 25.43 5.55
C THR A 86 -17.79 26.15 4.25
N ARG A 87 -16.80 26.40 3.39
CA ARG A 87 -17.04 26.96 2.06
C ARG A 87 -17.91 26.04 1.19
N GLY A 88 -17.64 24.75 1.21
CA GLY A 88 -18.39 23.74 0.46
C GLY A 88 -19.84 23.59 0.93
N LEU A 89 -20.12 23.81 2.22
CA LEU A 89 -21.48 23.77 2.75
C LEU A 89 -22.32 24.95 2.27
N GLY A 90 -21.69 26.11 2.03
CA GLY A 90 -22.35 27.30 1.48
C GLY A 90 -22.56 27.23 -0.03
N LEU A 91 -21.50 26.99 -0.82
CA LEU A 91 -21.59 26.95 -2.27
C LEU A 91 -20.60 25.96 -2.90
N LEU A 92 -21.15 25.03 -3.68
CA LEU A 92 -20.38 24.09 -4.48
C LEU A 92 -20.19 24.60 -5.92
N GLY A 93 -19.03 24.30 -6.51
CA GLY A 93 -18.74 24.63 -7.90
C GLY A 93 -19.51 23.76 -8.91
N PRO A 94 -19.57 24.14 -10.19
CA PRO A 94 -20.33 23.42 -11.23
C PRO A 94 -19.94 21.95 -11.45
N SER A 95 -18.73 21.56 -11.02
CA SER A 95 -18.27 20.17 -11.09
C SER A 95 -19.11 19.22 -10.22
N TYR A 96 -19.83 19.73 -9.22
CA TYR A 96 -20.68 18.93 -8.33
C TYR A 96 -22.06 18.59 -8.92
N HIS A 97 -22.37 19.00 -10.17
CA HIS A 97 -23.66 18.71 -10.80
C HIS A 97 -23.98 17.20 -10.87
N VAL A 98 -22.97 16.33 -10.97
CA VAL A 98 -23.16 14.87 -10.95
C VAL A 98 -23.68 14.35 -9.60
N LEU A 99 -23.63 15.17 -8.55
CA LEU A 99 -24.11 14.87 -7.20
C LEU A 99 -25.38 15.66 -6.83
N ASP A 100 -26.08 16.27 -7.79
CA ASP A 100 -27.26 17.10 -7.52
C ASP A 100 -28.40 16.32 -6.82
N ALA A 101 -28.61 15.05 -7.19
CA ALA A 101 -29.55 14.16 -6.51
C ALA A 101 -29.06 13.66 -5.13
N ASN A 102 -27.81 13.96 -4.76
CA ASN A 102 -27.15 13.51 -3.53
C ASN A 102 -26.83 14.68 -2.59
N ARG A 103 -27.47 15.84 -2.76
CA ARG A 103 -27.24 17.01 -1.91
C ARG A 103 -27.43 16.75 -0.41
N PRO A 104 -28.40 15.95 0.06
CA PRO A 104 -28.46 15.55 1.46
C PRO A 104 -27.22 14.78 1.95
N TRP A 105 -26.64 13.91 1.10
CA TRP A 105 -25.39 13.22 1.42
C TRP A 105 -24.20 14.19 1.50
N LEU A 106 -24.15 15.20 0.64
CA LEU A 106 -23.13 16.25 0.71
C LEU A 106 -23.21 17.01 2.04
N CYS A 107 -24.41 17.39 2.49
CA CYS A 107 -24.60 17.98 3.82
C CYS A 107 -24.04 17.06 4.93
N TYR A 108 -24.41 15.78 4.90
CA TYR A 108 -23.91 14.80 5.88
C TYR A 108 -22.38 14.68 5.86
N TRP A 109 -21.76 14.45 4.70
CA TRP A 109 -20.31 14.27 4.60
C TRP A 109 -19.56 15.50 5.10
N ILE A 110 -20.05 16.70 4.77
CA ILE A 110 -19.41 17.95 5.18
C ILE A 110 -19.55 18.16 6.70
N ILE A 111 -20.77 18.11 7.22
CA ILE A 111 -21.07 18.33 8.64
C ILE A 111 -20.39 17.29 9.52
N HIS A 112 -20.43 16.02 9.11
CA HIS A 112 -19.79 14.95 9.85
C HIS A 112 -18.26 15.12 9.87
N SER A 113 -17.65 15.56 8.77
CA SER A 113 -16.21 15.86 8.73
C SER A 113 -15.84 17.01 9.67
N ILE A 114 -16.66 18.07 9.73
CA ILE A 114 -16.48 19.19 10.67
C ILE A 114 -16.59 18.68 12.13
N ALA A 115 -17.56 17.81 12.42
CA ALA A 115 -17.73 17.21 13.74
C ALA A 115 -16.54 16.30 14.15
N LEU A 116 -15.99 15.51 13.20
CA LEU A 116 -14.76 14.72 13.44
C LEU A 116 -13.54 15.61 13.70
N LEU A 117 -13.52 16.78 13.07
CA LEU A 117 -12.54 17.83 13.36
C LEU A 117 -12.91 18.62 14.62
N GLY A 118 -13.93 18.26 15.40
CA GLY A 118 -14.23 18.87 16.69
C GLY A 118 -14.57 20.37 16.64
N GLU A 119 -15.01 20.86 15.48
CA GLU A 119 -15.41 22.26 15.29
C GLU A 119 -16.94 22.38 15.34
N PRO A 120 -17.50 23.37 16.06
CA PRO A 120 -18.93 23.65 16.00
C PRO A 120 -19.31 24.27 14.65
N LEU A 121 -20.55 24.04 14.21
CA LEU A 121 -21.09 24.80 13.09
C LEU A 121 -21.58 26.18 13.55
N HIS A 122 -21.52 27.15 12.65
CA HIS A 122 -22.10 28.46 12.91
C HIS A 122 -23.63 28.35 12.83
N SER A 123 -24.36 28.98 13.77
CA SER A 123 -25.81 28.87 13.87
C SER A 123 -26.55 29.21 12.58
N GLU A 124 -26.10 30.23 11.84
CA GLU A 124 -26.71 30.60 10.56
C GLU A 124 -26.61 29.46 9.52
N LEU A 125 -25.51 28.71 9.54
CA LEU A 125 -25.27 27.59 8.64
C LEU A 125 -26.04 26.34 9.08
N GLU A 126 -26.16 26.12 10.39
CA GLU A 126 -27.03 25.08 10.96
C GLU A 126 -28.48 25.30 10.52
N ASP A 127 -29.02 26.51 10.70
CA ASP A 127 -30.38 26.86 10.32
C ASP A 127 -30.61 26.68 8.81
N SER A 128 -29.66 27.15 7.99
CA SER A 128 -29.72 27.01 6.52
C SER A 128 -29.73 25.54 6.08
N VAL A 129 -28.96 24.68 6.75
CA VAL A 129 -28.94 23.24 6.45
C VAL A 129 -30.26 22.60 6.87
N VAL A 130 -30.79 22.92 8.05
CA VAL A 130 -32.08 22.38 8.51
C VAL A 130 -33.20 22.77 7.55
N GLU A 131 -33.26 24.04 7.14
CA GLU A 131 -34.20 24.52 6.14
C GLU A 131 -34.03 23.78 4.81
N PHE A 132 -32.80 23.68 4.30
CA PHE A 132 -32.51 22.96 3.06
C PHE A 132 -32.95 21.49 3.10
N LEU A 133 -32.64 20.77 4.19
CA LEU A 133 -32.99 19.37 4.34
C LEU A 133 -34.50 19.18 4.47
N SER A 134 -35.22 20.11 5.11
CA SER A 134 -36.69 20.06 5.19
C SER A 134 -37.36 20.10 3.82
N HIS A 135 -36.73 20.75 2.83
CA HIS A 135 -37.21 20.75 1.44
C HIS A 135 -36.85 19.49 0.65
N CYS A 136 -35.99 18.63 1.20
CA CYS A 136 -35.60 17.35 0.58
C CYS A 136 -36.40 16.16 1.10
N GLU A 137 -37.23 16.35 2.14
CA GLU A 137 -38.13 15.31 2.64
C GLU A 137 -39.27 15.06 1.64
N VAL A 138 -39.69 13.80 1.50
CA VAL A 138 -40.75 13.35 0.60
C VAL A 138 -41.98 12.95 1.39
#